data_AF-A0ABD5DEH1-F1
#
_entry.id   AF-A0ABD5DEH1-F1
#
_cell.length_a   1.000
_cell.length_b   1.000
_cell.length_c   1.000
_cell.angle_alpha   90.00
_cell.angle_beta   90.00
_cell.angle_gamma   90.00
#
_symmetry.space_group_name_H-M   'P 1'
#
loop_
_entity.id
_entity.type
_entity.pdbx_description
1 polymer ?
#
loop_
_entity_poly.entity_id
_entity_poly.type
_entity_poly.pdbx_seq_one_letter_code
_entity_poly.pdbx_strand_id
1 'polypeptide(L)'
;MIELYFDTDNTKLPPMTDKLLPVYMFGRSAVSGKYNSIGGAALQEFRRLQEEADETAFDLMMLSLAVTAADTFVERDSRAEDAW
;
A
#
# COMPACT_ATOMS: atom_id res chain seq x y z
N MET A 1 1.36 -17.30 8.88
CA MET A 1 0.62 -16.02 8.76
C MET A 1 1.67 -14.96 8.46
N ILE A 2 1.51 -14.24 7.35
CA ILE A 2 2.37 -13.11 6.98
C ILE A 2 1.73 -11.85 7.54
N GLU A 3 2.52 -10.99 8.16
CA GLU A 3 2.09 -9.68 8.65
C GLU A 3 2.38 -8.60 7.61
N LEU A 4 1.51 -7.59 7.53
CA LEU A 4 1.72 -6.42 6.71
C LEU A 4 1.85 -5.19 7.60
N TYR A 5 2.84 -4.36 7.31
CA TYR A 5 3.04 -3.09 7.99
C TYR A 5 2.83 -1.94 6.99
N PHE A 6 1.90 -1.04 7.27
CA PHE A 6 1.52 0.05 6.38
C PHE A 6 1.99 1.40 6.94
N ASP A 7 2.62 2.21 6.10
CA ASP A 7 2.98 3.59 6.47
C ASP A 7 2.99 4.50 5.21
N THR A 8 2.70 5.78 5.41
CA THR A 8 2.79 6.84 4.39
C THR A 8 4.16 7.52 4.36
N ASP A 9 5.06 7.13 5.26
CA ASP A 9 6.48 7.53 5.31
C ASP A 9 7.38 6.31 5.13
N ASN A 10 8.09 6.26 4.00
CA ASN A 10 8.96 5.12 3.67
C ASN A 10 10.19 4.97 4.61
N THR A 11 10.51 5.99 5.40
CA THR A 11 11.62 5.96 6.35
C THR A 11 11.25 5.23 7.64
N LYS A 12 9.95 5.08 7.92
CA LYS A 12 9.39 4.36 9.06
C LYS A 12 9.11 2.89 8.77
N LEU A 13 9.21 2.48 7.51
CA LEU A 13 8.97 1.09 7.14
C LEU A 13 10.04 0.17 7.73
N PRO A 14 9.65 -0.92 8.39
CA PRO A 14 10.58 -1.94 8.85
C PRO A 14 11.23 -2.67 7.66
N PRO A 15 12.36 -3.35 7.88
CA PRO A 15 12.94 -4.22 6.86
C PRO A 15 12.00 -5.37 6.51
N MET A 16 11.95 -5.73 5.22
CA MET A 16 11.19 -6.88 4.73
C MET A 16 11.79 -8.20 5.26
N THR A 17 10.92 -9.14 5.62
CA THR A 17 11.29 -10.50 6.06
C THR A 17 10.28 -11.52 5.52
N ASP A 18 10.57 -12.81 5.67
CA ASP A 18 9.65 -13.90 5.28
C ASP A 18 8.31 -13.88 6.03
N LYS A 19 8.19 -13.08 7.10
CA LYS A 19 6.97 -12.97 7.92
C LYS A 19 6.38 -11.57 7.95
N LEU A 20 7.07 -10.58 7.37
CA LEU A 20 6.64 -9.18 7.41
C LEU A 20 6.88 -8.52 6.06
N LEU A 21 5.79 -8.03 5.48
CA LEU A 21 5.80 -7.24 4.25
C LEU A 21 5.55 -5.77 4.57
N PRO A 22 6.56 -4.89 4.42
CA PRO A 22 6.35 -3.45 4.52
C PRO A 22 5.67 -2.93 3.25
N VAL A 23 4.61 -2.14 3.44
CA VAL A 23 3.80 -1.54 2.37
C VAL A 23 3.83 -0.02 2.49
N TYR A 24 4.39 0.62 1.47
CA TYR A 24 4.43 2.06 1.34
C TYR A 24 3.12 2.59 0.72
N MET A 25 2.30 3.22 1.56
CA MET A 25 1.01 3.81 1.17
C MET A 25 1.24 5.06 0.32
N PHE A 26 0.52 5.15 -0.79
CA PHE A 26 0.65 6.22 -1.79
C PHE A 26 2.06 6.36 -2.39
N GLY A 27 2.86 5.30 -2.26
CA GLY A 27 4.21 5.25 -2.76
C GLY A 27 4.26 5.22 -4.30
N ARG A 28 5.36 5.76 -4.85
CA ARG A 28 5.77 5.40 -6.21
C ARG A 28 6.32 3.98 -6.20
N SER A 29 6.41 3.38 -7.39
CA SER A 29 6.84 2.00 -7.61
C SER A 29 7.97 1.56 -6.67
N ALA A 30 7.81 0.38 -6.08
CA ALA A 30 8.70 -0.20 -5.10
C ALA A 30 10.18 0.00 -5.45
N VAL A 31 10.95 0.57 -4.51
CA VAL A 31 12.42 0.54 -4.63
C VAL A 31 12.85 -0.91 -4.43
N SER A 32 13.45 -1.49 -5.47
CA SER A 32 13.80 -2.91 -5.60
C SER A 32 14.12 -3.59 -4.26
N GLY A 33 13.18 -4.40 -3.76
CA GLY A 33 13.35 -5.27 -2.59
C GLY A 33 13.20 -4.61 -1.21
N LYS A 34 12.96 -3.29 -1.11
CA LYS A 34 12.85 -2.62 0.20
C LYS A 34 11.43 -2.66 0.78
N TYR A 35 10.43 -2.46 -0.07
CA TYR A 35 9.02 -2.42 0.31
C TYR A 35 8.13 -2.69 -0.91
N ASN A 36 6.88 -3.08 -0.65
CA ASN A 36 5.82 -3.03 -1.65
C ASN A 36 5.19 -1.62 -1.63
N SER A 37 4.53 -1.21 -2.70
CA SER A 37 3.85 0.10 -2.77
C SER A 37 2.40 -0.09 -3.20
N ILE A 38 1.47 0.73 -2.70
CA ILE A 38 0.06 0.71 -3.12
C ILE A 38 -0.50 2.14 -3.20
N GLY A 39 -1.55 2.37 -4.00
CA GLY A 39 -2.28 3.64 -4.01
C GLY A 39 -1.58 4.81 -4.72
N GLY A 40 -0.45 4.58 -5.40
CA GLY A 40 0.27 5.65 -6.12
C GLY A 40 -0.58 6.35 -7.20
N ALA A 41 -1.48 5.63 -7.87
CA ALA A 41 -2.42 6.23 -8.82
C ALA A 41 -3.50 7.07 -8.11
N ALA A 42 -4.05 6.57 -7.01
CA ALA A 42 -5.05 7.28 -6.21
C ALA A 42 -4.50 8.62 -5.68
N LEU A 43 -3.23 8.65 -5.26
CA LEU A 43 -2.56 9.89 -4.83
C LEU A 43 -2.59 10.99 -5.89
N GLN A 44 -2.46 10.64 -7.18
CA GLN A 44 -2.49 11.63 -8.25
C GLN A 44 -3.87 12.28 -8.36
N GLU A 45 -4.94 11.50 -8.17
CA GLU A 45 -6.30 12.01 -8.22
C GLU A 45 -6.62 12.86 -6.98
N PHE A 46 -6.17 12.47 -5.79
CA PHE A 46 -6.36 13.30 -4.59
C PHE A 46 -5.66 14.66 -4.67
N ARG A 47 -4.48 14.72 -5.26
CA ARG A 47 -3.76 15.98 -5.48
C ARG A 47 -4.49 16.95 -6.42
N ARG A 48 -5.49 16.47 -7.18
CA ARG A 48 -6.29 17.28 -8.08
C ARG A 48 -7.60 17.78 -7.45
N LEU A 49 -7.97 17.29 -6.27
CA LEU A 49 -9.12 17.81 -5.55
C LEU A 49 -8.91 19.30 -5.26
N GLN A 50 -9.91 20.11 -5.61
CA GLN A 50 -9.90 21.56 -5.36
C GLN A 50 -10.45 21.92 -3.98
N GLU A 51 -11.06 20.94 -3.30
CA GLU A 51 -11.66 21.06 -1.99
C GLU A 51 -10.93 20.15 -1.00
N GLU A 52 -11.06 20.46 0.29
CA GLU A 52 -10.55 19.58 1.34
C GLU A 52 -11.25 18.23 1.26
N ALA A 53 -10.46 17.17 1.38
CA ALA A 53 -11.01 15.83 1.32
C ALA A 53 -11.71 15.49 2.64
N ASP A 54 -12.86 14.85 2.53
CA ASP A 54 -13.56 14.30 3.68
C ASP A 54 -12.68 13.25 4.38
N GLU A 55 -12.43 13.47 5.68
CA GLU A 55 -11.55 12.62 6.48
C GLU A 55 -12.04 11.17 6.55
N THR A 56 -13.37 10.97 6.66
CA THR A 56 -13.97 9.62 6.74
C THR A 56 -13.82 8.89 5.41
N ALA A 57 -14.00 9.59 4.29
CA ALA A 57 -13.76 9.02 2.97
C ALA A 57 -12.29 8.61 2.79
N PHE A 58 -11.34 9.41 3.29
CA PHE A 58 -9.92 9.09 3.24
C PHE A 58 -9.56 7.87 4.10
N ASP A 59 -10.12 7.75 5.30
CA ASP A 59 -9.90 6.59 6.17
C ASP A 59 -10.43 5.29 5.54
N LEU A 60 -11.63 5.33 4.96
CA LEU A 60 -12.20 4.18 4.25
C LEU A 60 -11.35 3.77 3.04
N MET A 61 -10.81 4.75 2.34
CA MET A 61 -9.93 4.53 1.20
C MET A 61 -8.57 3.95 1.63
N MET A 62 -7.99 4.42 2.74
CA MET A 62 -6.79 3.83 3.35
C MET A 62 -7.00 2.37 3.73
N LEU A 63 -8.12 2.04 4.37
CA LEU A 63 -8.48 0.66 4.71
C LEU A 63 -8.66 -0.20 3.45
N SER A 64 -9.31 0.34 2.42
CA SER A 64 -9.51 -0.37 1.14
C SER A 64 -8.18 -0.72 0.48
N LEU A 65 -7.24 0.25 0.41
CA LEU A 65 -5.90 0.03 -0.13
C LEU A 65 -5.11 -1.00 0.68
N ALA A 66 -5.23 -0.99 2.02
CA ALA A 66 -4.56 -1.95 2.87
C ALA A 66 -5.07 -3.38 2.65
N VAL A 67 -6.40 -3.56 2.50
CA VAL A 67 -7.01 -4.85 2.18
C VAL A 67 -6.57 -5.34 0.80
N THR A 68 -6.60 -4.47 -0.22
CA THR A 68 -6.10 -4.81 -1.56
C THR A 68 -4.63 -5.23 -1.52
N ALA A 69 -3.77 -4.51 -0.80
CA ALA A 69 -2.37 -4.86 -0.67
C ALA A 69 -2.15 -6.20 0.07
N ALA A 70 -2.97 -6.51 1.08
CA ALA A 70 -2.92 -7.80 1.76
C ALA A 70 -3.23 -8.94 0.79
N ASP A 71 -4.27 -8.80 -0.02
CA ASP A 71 -4.64 -9.77 -1.04
C ASP A 71 -3.53 -9.94 -2.10
N THR A 72 -3.08 -8.83 -2.69
CA THR A 72 -2.05 -8.84 -3.75
C THR A 72 -0.72 -9.43 -3.28
N PHE A 73 -0.20 -9.02 -2.12
CA PHE A 73 1.18 -9.34 -1.73
C PHE A 73 1.29 -10.64 -0.92
N VAL A 74 0.24 -11.07 -0.23
CA VAL A 74 0.25 -12.38 0.45
C VAL A 74 0.06 -13.51 -0.55
N GLU A 75 -0.74 -13.31 -1.61
CA GLU A 75 -0.99 -14.34 -2.62
C GLU A 75 0.00 -14.33 -3.80
N ARG A 76 1.00 -13.44 -3.77
CA ARG A 76 1.97 -13.22 -4.87
C ARG A 76 2.63 -14.49 -5.37
N ASP A 77 2.92 -15.44 -4.48
CA ASP A 77 3.59 -16.70 -4.85
C ASP A 77 2.61 -17.85 -5.19
N SER A 78 1.30 -17.67 -4.96
CA SER A 78 0.36 -18.79 -4.99
C SER A 78 -0.84 -18.61 -5.90
N ARG A 79 -1.38 -17.39 -6.16
CA ARG A 79 -2.59 -17.21 -7.00
C ARG A 79 -3.14 -15.79 -7.23
N ALA A 80 -2.44 -14.70 -6.95
CA ALA A 80 -3.02 -13.38 -7.24
C ALA A 80 -3.25 -13.18 -8.77
N GLU A 81 -4.52 -13.09 -9.20
CA GLU A 81 -4.90 -12.78 -10.59
C GLU A 81 -4.33 -11.43 -11.04
N ASP A 82 -4.12 -10.50 -10.10
CA ASP A 82 -3.52 -9.19 -10.27
C ASP A 82 -2.16 -9.08 -9.59
N ALA A 83 -1.27 -10.08 -9.74
CA ALA A 83 0.13 -9.94 -9.37
C ALA A 83 0.86 -9.03 -10.38
N TRP A 84 0.84 -7.72 -10.14
CA TRP A 84 1.60 -6.71 -10.91
C TRP A 84 3.02 -6.49 -10.37
#